data_AF-A0A1V1NVX0-F1
#
_entry.id   AF-A0A1V1NVX0-F1
#
_cell.length_a   1.000
_cell.length_b   1.000
_cell.length_c   1.000
_cell.angle_alpha   90.00
_cell.angle_beta   90.00
_cell.angle_gamma   90.00
#
_symmetry.space_group_name_H-M   'P 1'
#
loop_
_entity.id
_entity.type
_entity.pdbx_description
1 polymer ?
#
loop_
_entity_poly.entity_id
_entity_poly.type
_entity_poly.pdbx_seq_one_letter_code
_entity_poly.pdbx_strand_id
1 'polypeptide(L)'
;MKFYKENDKSKAICNKCGLVNTTFKIRDVPFSTKNGCARGILAGVCDKCGEVVSVPQQSAPRIKEYMQTSKKSIEVRLPRHLLDILIVAGDTLKARQPNTFSHFLIKYYIHNLNADKRKCKSLKKYLQTDLAKGKAGIDRLSLKMSPTMYDEFESLRIKTDLNKTQLLKALILKINDDILSKKYFKDLKILESIALISG
;
A
#
# COMPACT_ATOMS: atom_id res chain seq x y z
N MET A 1 -11.65 2.46 -23.76
CA MET A 1 -10.19 2.66 -23.80
C MET A 1 -9.60 1.72 -24.86
N LYS A 2 -8.75 2.20 -25.75
CA LYS A 2 -8.05 1.36 -26.75
C LYS A 2 -6.68 0.97 -26.21
N PHE A 3 -6.29 -0.30 -26.36
CA PHE A 3 -4.93 -0.75 -26.08
C PHE A 3 -4.05 -0.65 -27.33
N TYR A 4 -2.82 -0.17 -27.14
CA TYR A 4 -1.80 -0.06 -28.17
C TYR A 4 -0.71 -1.10 -27.97
N LYS A 5 -0.22 -1.65 -29.08
CA LYS A 5 0.94 -2.55 -29.14
C LYS A 5 2.20 -1.75 -29.50
N GLU A 6 3.35 -2.32 -29.18
CA GLU A 6 4.60 -1.80 -29.73
C GLU A 6 4.56 -1.88 -31.27
N ASN A 7 5.07 -0.85 -31.93
CA ASN A 7 5.03 -0.61 -33.37
C ASN A 7 3.66 -0.20 -33.95
N ASP A 8 2.61 -0.04 -33.12
CA ASP A 8 1.38 0.61 -33.59
C ASP A 8 1.67 2.05 -34.04
N LYS A 9 1.00 2.49 -35.10
CA LYS A 9 1.12 3.85 -35.64
C LYS A 9 0.00 4.76 -35.14
N SER A 10 0.33 6.03 -34.94
CA SER A 10 -0.61 7.09 -34.55
C SER A 10 -0.16 8.45 -35.13
N LYS A 11 -0.89 9.51 -34.80
CA LYS A 11 -0.52 10.90 -35.08
C LYS A 11 -0.55 11.70 -33.79
N ALA A 12 0.41 12.61 -33.64
CA ALA A 12 0.49 13.52 -32.49
C ALA A 12 1.16 14.84 -32.88
N ILE A 13 1.10 15.81 -31.96
CA ILE A 13 1.84 17.07 -32.09
C ILE A 13 3.19 16.91 -31.39
N CYS A 14 4.26 17.16 -32.12
CA CYS A 14 5.62 17.24 -31.61
C CYS A 14 6.02 18.71 -31.43
N ASN A 15 6.54 19.08 -30.26
CA ASN A 15 6.98 20.45 -29.98
C ASN A 15 8.07 20.95 -30.94
N LYS A 16 8.88 20.05 -31.51
CA LYS A 16 9.95 20.38 -32.47
C LYS A 16 9.53 20.29 -33.94
N CYS A 17 8.61 19.39 -34.28
CA CYS A 17 8.32 19.02 -35.67
C CYS A 17 6.88 19.32 -36.14
N GLY A 18 6.02 19.84 -35.26
CA GLY A 18 4.60 20.06 -35.54
C GLY A 18 3.80 18.76 -35.59
N LEU A 19 2.79 18.69 -36.47
CA LEU A 19 1.98 17.48 -36.65
C LEU A 19 2.80 16.37 -37.32
N VAL A 20 2.93 15.22 -36.64
CA VAL A 20 3.77 14.10 -37.08
C VAL A 20 3.07 12.75 -36.95
N ASN A 21 3.50 11.79 -37.77
CA ASN A 21 3.24 10.38 -37.50
C ASN A 21 4.12 9.92 -36.33
N THR A 22 3.57 9.00 -35.55
CA THR A 22 4.25 8.42 -34.39
C THR A 22 4.16 6.92 -34.42
N THR A 23 5.19 6.28 -33.88
CA THR A 23 5.23 4.84 -33.65
C THR A 23 5.35 4.58 -32.15
N PHE A 24 4.50 3.73 -31.60
CA PHE A 24 4.58 3.34 -30.19
C PHE A 24 5.82 2.48 -29.95
N LYS A 25 6.67 2.89 -29.00
CA LYS A 25 7.91 2.18 -28.61
C LYS A 25 8.06 2.19 -27.09
N ILE A 26 8.83 1.24 -26.55
CA ILE A 26 9.24 1.28 -25.15
C ILE A 26 10.34 2.35 -24.96
N ARG A 27 10.06 3.33 -24.10
CA ARG A 27 10.97 4.44 -23.79
C ARG A 27 10.95 4.80 -22.31
N ASP A 28 11.98 5.52 -21.91
CA ASP A 28 12.09 6.19 -20.64
C ASP A 28 11.40 7.56 -20.75
N VAL A 29 10.46 7.84 -19.85
CA VAL A 29 9.66 9.07 -19.84
C VAL A 29 10.06 9.94 -18.64
N PRO A 30 10.75 11.07 -18.86
CA PRO A 30 11.15 11.95 -17.78
C PRO A 30 9.93 12.62 -17.14
N PHE A 31 9.99 12.85 -15.84
CA PHE A 31 8.96 13.66 -15.16
C PHE A 31 9.13 15.15 -15.50
N SER A 32 8.02 15.89 -15.50
CA SER A 32 8.04 17.34 -15.69
C SER A 32 8.74 18.05 -14.52
N THR A 33 8.75 17.44 -13.34
CA THR A 33 9.61 17.82 -12.22
C THR A 33 11.02 17.31 -12.47
N LYS A 34 12.04 18.16 -12.29
CA LYS A 34 13.46 17.90 -12.67
C LYS A 34 14.11 16.63 -12.07
N ASN A 35 13.42 15.91 -11.18
CA ASN A 35 13.93 14.70 -10.53
C ASN A 35 13.06 13.49 -10.88
N GLY A 36 13.60 12.58 -11.69
CA GLY A 36 13.07 11.24 -11.91
C GLY A 36 12.64 10.94 -13.35
N CYS A 37 12.56 9.64 -13.64
CA CYS A 37 12.16 9.11 -14.93
C CYS A 37 11.42 7.78 -14.73
N ALA A 38 10.31 7.59 -15.44
CA ALA A 38 9.61 6.32 -15.49
C ALA A 38 10.19 5.47 -16.62
N ARG A 39 10.78 4.32 -16.29
CA ARG A 39 11.43 3.44 -17.27
C ARG A 39 10.47 2.42 -17.84
N GLY A 40 10.71 2.00 -19.09
CA GLY A 40 9.95 0.92 -19.72
C GLY A 40 8.48 1.27 -20.00
N ILE A 41 8.24 2.51 -20.43
CA ILE A 41 6.91 3.05 -20.71
C ILE A 41 6.63 2.95 -22.21
N LEU A 42 5.49 2.37 -22.58
CA LEU A 42 5.02 2.45 -23.96
C LEU A 42 4.64 3.91 -24.25
N ALA A 43 5.27 4.52 -25.25
CA ALA A 43 5.09 5.91 -25.59
C ALA A 43 5.07 6.10 -27.11
N GLY A 44 4.27 7.05 -27.60
CA GLY A 44 4.28 7.46 -29.00
C GLY A 44 5.53 8.29 -29.28
N VAL A 45 6.38 7.78 -30.16
CA VAL A 45 7.65 8.40 -30.54
C VAL A 45 7.49 9.07 -31.89
N CYS A 46 7.93 10.32 -32.01
CA CYS A 46 7.96 11.04 -33.28
C CYS A 46 8.87 10.31 -34.28
N ASP A 47 8.33 9.95 -35.45
CA ASP A 47 9.10 9.25 -36.48
C ASP A 47 10.22 10.11 -37.09
N LYS A 48 10.17 11.45 -36.92
CA LYS A 48 11.17 12.39 -37.44
C LYS A 48 12.35 12.63 -36.49
N CYS A 49 12.09 12.97 -35.23
CA CYS A 49 13.12 13.37 -34.26
C CYS A 49 13.37 12.35 -33.15
N GLY A 50 12.56 11.29 -33.05
CA GLY A 50 12.73 10.25 -32.05
C GLY A 50 12.29 10.64 -30.62
N GLU A 51 11.71 11.82 -30.42
CA GLU A 51 11.21 12.25 -29.11
C GLU A 51 9.91 11.56 -28.72
N VAL A 52 9.74 11.36 -27.40
CA VAL A 52 8.44 10.97 -26.83
C VAL A 52 7.49 12.16 -26.91
N VAL A 53 6.39 12.00 -27.64
CA VAL A 53 5.40 13.07 -27.86
C VAL A 53 4.02 12.72 -27.30
N SER A 54 3.78 11.46 -26.96
CA SER A 54 2.56 11.04 -26.29
C SER A 54 2.77 9.80 -25.42
N VAL A 55 1.94 9.64 -24.39
CA VAL A 55 1.87 8.43 -23.59
C VAL A 55 0.42 7.94 -23.60
N PRO A 56 0.14 6.71 -24.04
CA PRO A 56 -1.21 6.17 -24.02
C PRO A 56 -1.68 5.93 -22.58
N GLN A 57 -2.99 6.05 -22.35
CA GLN A 57 -3.60 5.93 -21.03
C GLN A 57 -3.25 4.60 -20.31
N GLN A 58 -3.06 3.51 -21.06
CA GLN A 58 -2.66 2.20 -20.52
C GLN A 58 -1.31 2.22 -19.79
N SER A 59 -0.42 3.17 -20.11
CA SER A 59 0.89 3.32 -19.50
C SER A 59 0.86 4.18 -18.22
N ALA A 60 -0.25 4.87 -17.95
CA ALA A 60 -0.38 5.74 -16.78
C ALA A 60 -0.18 5.02 -15.43
N PRO A 61 -0.66 3.77 -15.22
CA PRO A 61 -0.41 3.06 -13.96
C PRO A 61 1.08 2.83 -13.68
N ARG A 62 1.88 2.50 -14.70
CA ARG A 62 3.33 2.28 -14.56
C ARG A 62 4.05 3.60 -14.23
N ILE A 63 3.66 4.71 -14.86
CA ILE A 63 4.17 6.05 -14.49
C ILE A 63 3.82 6.39 -13.04
N LYS A 64 2.57 6.15 -12.63
CA LYS A 64 2.10 6.41 -11.27
C LYS A 64 2.87 5.60 -10.24
N GLU A 65 3.21 4.35 -10.53
CA GLU A 65 4.05 3.52 -9.67
C GLU A 65 5.42 4.18 -9.41
N TYR A 66 6.11 4.65 -10.45
CA TYR A 66 7.38 5.38 -10.29
C TYR A 66 7.21 6.67 -9.47
N MET A 67 6.09 7.40 -9.62
CA MET A 67 5.78 8.58 -8.82
C MET A 67 5.48 8.26 -7.35
N GLN A 68 4.96 7.07 -7.06
CA GLN A 68 4.58 6.62 -5.71
C GLN A 68 5.69 5.87 -4.97
N THR A 69 6.92 5.88 -5.48
CA THR A 69 8.09 5.22 -4.88
C THR A 69 8.51 5.81 -3.53
N SER A 70 8.05 7.02 -3.17
CA SER A 70 8.24 7.60 -1.83
C SER A 70 7.39 6.86 -0.79
N LYS A 71 7.94 5.77 -0.25
CA LYS A 71 7.33 5.08 0.90
C LYS A 71 7.36 6.02 2.11
N LYS A 72 6.22 6.16 2.77
CA LYS A 72 6.13 6.81 4.09
C LYS A 72 6.30 5.73 5.16
N SER A 73 7.03 6.06 6.23
CA SER A 73 7.26 5.15 7.36
C SER A 73 6.45 5.59 8.59
N ILE A 74 5.87 4.62 9.29
CA ILE A 74 5.32 4.80 10.64
C ILE A 74 6.25 4.06 11.59
N GLU A 75 6.79 4.80 12.57
CA GLU A 75 7.71 4.29 13.58
C GLU A 75 7.09 4.42 14.97
N VAL A 76 6.86 3.30 15.65
CA VAL A 76 6.27 3.30 16.99
C VAL A 76 6.96 2.25 17.87
N ARG A 77 7.25 2.63 19.12
CA ARG A 77 7.68 1.67 20.16
C ARG A 77 6.45 1.07 20.85
N LEU A 78 6.43 -0.26 20.95
CA LEU A 78 5.34 -1.02 21.55
C LEU A 78 5.88 -1.98 22.62
N PRO A 79 5.04 -2.40 23.60
CA PRO A 79 5.36 -3.55 24.43
C PRO A 79 5.60 -4.80 23.58
N ARG A 80 6.54 -5.65 24.02
CA ARG A 80 6.97 -6.82 23.25
C ARG A 80 5.84 -7.79 22.93
N HIS A 81 4.96 -8.06 23.91
CA HIS A 81 3.84 -8.98 23.74
C HIS A 81 2.85 -8.55 22.65
N LEU A 82 2.74 -7.25 22.36
CA LEU A 82 1.92 -6.78 21.24
C LEU A 82 2.55 -7.10 19.88
N LEU A 83 3.87 -7.09 19.79
CA LEU A 83 4.57 -7.54 18.59
C LEU A 83 4.45 -9.06 18.43
N ASP A 84 4.55 -9.80 19.53
CA ASP A 84 4.40 -11.25 19.51
C ASP A 84 2.98 -11.67 19.06
N ILE A 85 1.93 -10.97 19.50
CA ILE A 85 0.55 -11.18 19.02
C ILE A 85 0.47 -11.15 17.49
N LEU A 86 1.13 -10.18 16.85
CA LEU A 86 1.11 -10.05 15.39
C LEU A 86 1.79 -11.22 14.70
N ILE A 87 2.90 -11.70 15.25
CA ILE A 87 3.65 -12.84 14.73
C ILE A 87 2.81 -14.11 14.89
N VAL A 88 2.23 -14.34 16.07
CA VAL A 88 1.35 -15.48 16.35
C VAL A 88 0.10 -15.46 15.46
N ALA A 89 -0.47 -14.28 15.20
CA ALA A 89 -1.59 -14.15 14.26
C ALA A 89 -1.20 -14.54 12.82
N GLY A 90 0.01 -14.16 12.37
CA GLY A 90 0.52 -14.60 11.06
C GLY A 90 0.75 -16.10 10.99
N ASP A 91 1.32 -16.69 12.05
CA ASP A 91 1.57 -18.13 12.15
C ASP A 91 0.26 -18.94 12.20
N THR A 92 -0.73 -18.45 12.95
CA THR A 92 -2.09 -19.04 13.02
C THR A 92 -2.75 -19.07 11.64
N LEU A 93 -2.51 -18.05 10.81
CA LEU A 93 -2.97 -17.99 9.42
C LEU A 93 -2.10 -18.78 8.44
N LYS A 94 -1.11 -19.53 8.94
CA LYS A 94 -0.18 -20.36 8.15
C LYS A 94 0.67 -19.54 7.17
N ALA A 95 1.02 -18.31 7.54
CA ALA A 95 1.90 -17.48 6.74
C ALA A 95 3.31 -18.09 6.68
N ARG A 96 3.91 -18.16 5.49
CA ARG A 96 5.29 -18.67 5.34
C ARG A 96 6.32 -17.79 6.06
N GLN A 97 6.06 -16.48 6.11
CA GLN A 97 6.88 -15.50 6.84
C GLN A 97 5.99 -14.67 7.78
N PRO A 98 5.66 -15.18 8.98
CA PRO A 98 4.72 -14.51 9.90
C PRO A 98 5.11 -13.07 10.25
N ASN A 99 6.42 -12.81 10.40
CA ASN A 99 6.91 -11.46 10.70
C ASN A 99 6.63 -10.48 9.55
N THR A 100 6.93 -10.85 8.29
CA THR A 100 6.63 -10.02 7.12
C THR A 100 5.11 -9.85 6.94
N PHE A 101 4.36 -10.92 7.17
CA PHE A 101 2.91 -10.94 7.04
C PHE A 101 2.19 -10.07 8.09
N SER A 102 2.79 -9.86 9.27
CA SER A 102 2.25 -8.94 10.27
C SER A 102 2.03 -7.51 9.73
N HIS A 103 2.94 -7.04 8.87
CA HIS A 103 2.82 -5.73 8.23
C HIS A 103 1.66 -5.70 7.22
N PHE A 104 1.39 -6.82 6.57
CA PHE A 104 0.23 -6.98 5.69
C PHE A 104 -1.07 -6.97 6.50
N LEU A 105 -1.13 -7.70 7.61
CA LEU A 105 -2.30 -7.71 8.50
C LEU A 105 -2.66 -6.30 8.97
N ILE A 106 -1.68 -5.51 9.41
CA ILE A 106 -1.94 -4.13 9.84
C ILE A 106 -2.54 -3.30 8.69
N LYS A 107 -1.98 -3.40 7.47
CA LYS A 107 -2.49 -2.70 6.28
C LYS A 107 -3.92 -3.13 5.93
N TYR A 108 -4.18 -4.43 5.96
CA TYR A 108 -5.52 -4.99 5.73
C TYR A 108 -6.53 -4.44 6.73
N TYR A 109 -6.20 -4.41 8.02
CA TYR A 109 -7.09 -3.90 9.06
C TYR A 109 -7.33 -2.39 8.91
N ILE A 110 -6.30 -1.60 8.59
CA ILE A 110 -6.47 -0.16 8.32
C ILE A 110 -7.49 0.06 7.19
N HIS A 111 -7.34 -0.67 6.08
CA HIS A 111 -8.24 -0.55 4.93
C HIS A 111 -9.67 -1.00 5.25
N ASN A 112 -9.83 -2.19 5.82
CA ASN A 112 -11.13 -2.77 6.16
C ASN A 112 -11.90 -1.91 7.18
N LEU A 113 -11.20 -1.29 8.12
CA LEU A 113 -11.80 -0.36 9.09
C LEU A 113 -12.22 0.96 8.43
N ASN A 114 -11.42 1.50 7.52
CA ASN A 114 -11.80 2.72 6.79
C ASN A 114 -13.02 2.53 5.89
N ALA A 115 -13.22 1.32 5.35
CA ALA A 115 -14.37 0.98 4.53
C ALA A 115 -15.69 0.90 5.32
N ASP A 116 -15.65 0.60 6.62
CA ASP A 116 -16.84 0.43 7.46
C ASP A 116 -16.81 1.34 8.70
N LYS A 117 -17.46 2.51 8.56
CA LYS A 117 -17.52 3.55 9.61
C LYS A 117 -18.05 3.02 10.96
N ARG A 118 -18.86 1.96 10.99
CA ARG A 118 -19.41 1.39 12.24
C ARG A 118 -18.34 0.66 13.04
N LYS A 119 -17.35 0.05 12.38
CA LYS A 119 -16.28 -0.71 13.05
C LYS A 119 -15.25 0.19 13.72
N CYS A 120 -15.03 1.41 13.21
CA CYS A 120 -14.07 2.38 13.75
C CYS A 120 -14.37 2.81 15.19
N LYS A 121 -15.64 3.04 15.52
CA LYS A 121 -16.04 3.55 16.86
C LYS A 121 -15.67 2.59 17.99
N SER A 122 -15.53 1.31 17.69
CA SER A 122 -15.21 0.29 18.68
C SER A 122 -13.72 0.15 19.01
N LEU A 123 -12.80 0.79 18.25
CA LEU A 123 -11.35 0.58 18.44
C LEU A 123 -10.84 1.06 19.80
N LYS A 124 -11.37 2.18 20.31
CA LYS A 124 -10.94 2.74 21.61
C LYS A 124 -11.14 1.72 22.76
N LYS A 125 -12.12 0.82 22.67
CA LYS A 125 -12.41 -0.16 23.73
C LYS A 125 -11.24 -1.12 23.97
N TYR A 126 -10.48 -1.46 22.93
CA TYR A 126 -9.35 -2.38 23.05
C TYR A 126 -8.24 -1.78 23.92
N LEU A 127 -8.12 -0.45 23.97
CA LEU A 127 -7.13 0.23 24.81
C LEU A 127 -7.43 0.12 26.31
N GLN A 128 -8.64 -0.27 26.68
CA GLN A 128 -9.03 -0.48 28.09
C GLN A 128 -8.73 -1.90 28.58
N THR A 129 -8.31 -2.80 27.69
CA THR A 129 -7.96 -4.18 28.05
C THR A 129 -6.61 -4.23 28.76
N ASP A 130 -6.41 -5.25 29.60
CA ASP A 130 -5.13 -5.42 30.30
C ASP A 130 -3.97 -5.66 29.33
N LEU A 131 -4.23 -6.39 28.23
CA LEU A 131 -3.29 -6.60 27.13
C LEU A 131 -2.78 -5.30 26.48
N ALA A 132 -3.52 -4.19 26.56
CA ALA A 132 -3.07 -2.89 26.02
C ALA A 132 -1.98 -2.21 26.87
N LYS A 133 -1.85 -2.61 28.14
CA LYS A 133 -0.87 -2.10 29.09
C LYS A 133 0.51 -2.72 28.84
N GLY A 134 1.49 -2.32 29.64
CA GLY A 134 2.88 -2.74 29.52
C GLY A 134 3.80 -1.61 29.07
N LYS A 135 5.06 -1.69 29.50
CA LYS A 135 6.10 -0.71 29.17
C LYS A 135 6.48 -0.86 27.69
N ALA A 136 6.53 0.26 26.98
CA ALA A 136 7.09 0.27 25.62
C ALA A 136 8.56 -0.19 25.70
N GLY A 137 8.87 -1.26 24.96
CA GLY A 137 10.21 -1.83 24.94
C GLY A 137 11.18 -1.01 24.09
N ILE A 138 12.38 -1.58 23.90
CA ILE A 138 13.37 -1.05 22.96
C ILE A 138 12.91 -1.28 21.51
N ASP A 139 12.15 -2.35 21.28
CA ASP A 139 11.67 -2.76 19.96
C ASP A 139 10.75 -1.72 19.31
N ARG A 140 11.02 -1.46 18.02
CA ARG A 140 10.24 -0.55 17.18
C ARG A 140 9.52 -1.34 16.10
N LEU A 141 8.23 -1.06 15.95
CA LEU A 141 7.47 -1.43 14.77
C LEU A 141 7.68 -0.36 13.69
N SER A 142 8.32 -0.75 12.58
CA SER A 142 8.55 0.09 11.41
C SER A 142 7.67 -0.37 10.25
N LEU A 143 6.67 0.45 9.89
CA LEU A 143 5.74 0.14 8.81
C LEU A 143 5.98 1.08 7.63
N LYS A 144 6.56 0.53 6.56
CA LYS A 144 6.67 1.21 5.26
C LYS A 144 5.42 0.96 4.42
N MET A 145 4.83 2.03 3.91
CA MET A 145 3.61 1.97 3.12
C MET A 145 3.61 3.01 1.98
N SER A 146 2.77 2.77 0.97
CA SER A 146 2.56 3.75 -0.09
C SER A 146 1.93 5.03 0.48
N PRO A 147 2.05 6.18 -0.22
CA PRO A 147 1.37 7.41 0.18
C PRO A 147 -0.13 7.21 0.41
N THR A 148 -0.81 6.45 -0.47
CA THR A 148 -2.25 6.17 -0.36
C THR A 148 -2.61 5.41 0.92
N MET A 149 -1.84 4.38 1.27
CA MET A 149 -2.04 3.59 2.48
C MET A 149 -1.72 4.40 3.74
N TYR A 150 -0.74 5.31 3.66
CA TYR A 150 -0.44 6.25 4.75
C TYR A 150 -1.59 7.22 4.99
N ASP A 151 -2.20 7.74 3.91
CA ASP A 151 -3.33 8.66 4.03
C ASP A 151 -4.57 7.92 4.60
N GLU A 152 -4.75 6.64 4.28
CA GLU A 152 -5.74 5.79 4.96
C GLU A 152 -5.43 5.64 6.46
N PHE A 153 -4.17 5.42 6.85
CA PHE A 153 -3.78 5.36 8.25
C PHE A 153 -4.10 6.67 8.99
N GLU A 154 -3.73 7.82 8.43
CA GLU A 154 -4.04 9.12 9.03
C GLU A 154 -5.56 9.40 9.08
N SER A 155 -6.30 9.01 8.04
CA SER A 155 -7.76 9.10 8.03
C SER A 155 -8.37 8.30 9.18
N LEU A 156 -7.90 7.07 9.40
CA LEU A 156 -8.36 6.23 10.50
C LEU A 156 -7.97 6.83 11.85
N ARG A 157 -6.76 7.37 11.97
CA ARG A 157 -6.26 8.06 13.17
C ARG A 157 -7.14 9.24 13.57
N ILE A 158 -7.51 10.07 12.60
CA ILE A 158 -8.40 11.23 12.80
C ILE A 158 -9.81 10.76 13.17
N LYS A 159 -10.39 9.82 12.42
CA LYS A 159 -11.74 9.28 12.68
C LYS A 159 -11.88 8.63 14.06
N THR A 160 -10.81 8.02 14.55
CA THR A 160 -10.80 7.35 15.85
C THR A 160 -10.32 8.25 16.98
N ASP A 161 -9.83 9.45 16.70
CA ASP A 161 -9.25 10.34 17.71
C ASP A 161 -8.23 9.61 18.61
N LEU A 162 -7.27 8.95 17.95
CA LEU A 162 -6.16 8.24 18.58
C LEU A 162 -4.83 8.82 18.11
N ASN A 163 -3.78 8.71 18.91
CA ASN A 163 -2.42 8.93 18.41
C ASN A 163 -1.89 7.68 17.67
N LYS A 164 -0.73 7.79 17.01
CA LYS A 164 -0.15 6.69 16.21
C LYS A 164 0.03 5.40 17.04
N THR A 165 0.54 5.54 18.25
CA THR A 165 0.79 4.41 19.17
C THR A 165 -0.51 3.76 19.61
N GLN A 166 -1.48 4.55 20.05
CA GLN A 166 -2.79 4.06 20.46
C GLN A 166 -3.52 3.36 19.32
N LEU A 167 -3.48 3.92 18.11
CA LEU A 167 -4.10 3.29 16.95
C LEU A 167 -3.46 1.93 16.66
N LEU A 168 -2.13 1.84 16.63
CA LEU A 168 -1.45 0.56 16.41
C LEU A 168 -1.74 -0.46 17.52
N LYS A 169 -1.75 -0.05 18.79
CA LYS A 169 -2.17 -0.93 19.90
C LYS A 169 -3.60 -1.47 19.68
N ALA A 170 -4.54 -0.59 19.37
CA ALA A 170 -5.93 -0.97 19.15
C ALA A 170 -6.08 -1.91 17.93
N LEU A 171 -5.33 -1.68 16.85
CA LEU A 171 -5.31 -2.56 15.67
C LEU A 171 -4.77 -3.95 16.03
N ILE A 172 -3.66 -4.04 16.74
CA ILE A 172 -3.05 -5.31 17.18
C ILE A 172 -4.03 -6.10 18.06
N LEU A 173 -4.68 -5.44 19.01
CA LEU A 173 -5.62 -6.11 19.90
C LEU A 173 -6.90 -6.51 19.19
N LYS A 174 -7.31 -5.77 18.15
CA LYS A 174 -8.39 -6.20 17.28
C LYS A 174 -7.99 -7.42 16.45
N ILE A 175 -6.77 -7.48 15.94
CA ILE A 175 -6.20 -8.65 15.25
C ILE A 175 -6.22 -9.86 16.19
N ASN A 176 -5.77 -9.69 17.43
CA ASN A 176 -5.85 -10.71 18.47
C ASN A 176 -7.28 -11.23 18.66
N ASP A 177 -8.23 -10.32 18.87
CA ASP A 177 -9.63 -10.66 19.11
C ASP A 177 -10.27 -11.39 17.91
N ASP A 178 -9.96 -10.98 16.69
CA ASP A 178 -10.55 -11.57 15.48
C ASP A 178 -9.89 -12.89 15.05
N ILE A 179 -8.57 -13.04 15.21
CA ILE A 179 -7.82 -14.19 14.68
C ILE A 179 -7.51 -15.23 15.76
N LEU A 180 -7.12 -14.78 16.96
CA LEU A 180 -6.65 -15.67 18.03
C LEU A 180 -7.76 -16.03 19.02
N SER A 181 -8.63 -15.07 19.36
CA SER A 181 -9.67 -15.29 20.37
C SER A 181 -10.99 -15.83 19.81
N LYS A 182 -11.36 -15.49 18.56
CA LYS A 182 -12.65 -15.91 17.96
C LYS A 182 -12.47 -17.10 17.03
N LYS A 183 -13.30 -18.12 17.24
CA LYS A 183 -13.40 -19.28 16.31
C LYS A 183 -14.00 -18.95 14.95
N TYR A 184 -14.67 -17.79 14.81
CA TYR A 184 -15.26 -17.37 13.54
C TYR A 184 -15.01 -15.90 13.25
N PHE A 185 -14.17 -15.66 12.24
CA PHE A 185 -13.93 -14.36 11.65
C PHE A 185 -14.25 -14.43 10.16
N LYS A 186 -15.14 -13.55 9.68
CA LYS A 186 -15.70 -13.62 8.33
C LYS A 186 -14.64 -13.59 7.22
N ASP A 187 -13.51 -12.95 7.45
CA ASP A 187 -12.44 -12.81 6.46
C ASP A 187 -11.30 -13.82 6.68
N LEU A 188 -11.44 -14.78 7.62
CA LEU A 188 -10.38 -15.71 8.02
C LEU A 188 -9.86 -16.52 6.83
N LYS A 189 -10.75 -17.15 6.05
CA LYS A 189 -10.36 -17.94 4.87
C LYS A 189 -9.65 -17.10 3.80
N ILE A 190 -10.03 -15.83 3.66
CA ILE A 190 -9.37 -14.91 2.71
C ILE A 190 -7.96 -14.61 3.22
N LEU A 191 -7.80 -14.30 4.51
CA LEU A 191 -6.50 -14.03 5.11
C LEU A 191 -5.58 -15.26 5.09
N GLU A 192 -6.09 -16.47 5.33
CA GLU A 192 -5.35 -17.73 5.18
C GLU A 192 -4.88 -17.93 3.74
N SER A 193 -5.76 -17.70 2.76
CA SER A 193 -5.42 -17.82 1.34
C SER A 193 -4.31 -16.85 0.95
N ILE A 194 -4.38 -15.60 1.42
CA ILE A 194 -3.35 -14.60 1.17
C ILE A 194 -2.05 -14.98 1.89
N ALA A 195 -2.12 -15.43 3.15
CA ALA A 195 -0.96 -15.84 3.95
C ALA A 195 -0.16 -16.98 3.28
N LEU A 196 -0.83 -17.93 2.66
CA LEU A 196 -0.20 -19.04 1.93
C LEU A 196 0.62 -18.58 0.71
N ILE A 197 0.19 -17.50 0.04
CA ILE A 197 0.84 -16.97 -1.18
C ILE A 197 1.74 -15.77 -0.92
N SER A 198 1.71 -15.20 0.28
CA SER A 198 2.56 -14.08 0.68
C SER A 198 3.82 -14.60 1.35
N GLY A 199 4.80 -14.94 0.50
CA GLY A 199 6.15 -15.38 0.89
C GLY A 199 7.18 -14.83 -0.07
#